data_AF-A0A3B0RW13-F1
#
_entry.id   AF-A0A3B0RW13-F1
#
_cell.length_a   1.000
_cell.length_b   1.000
_cell.length_c   1.000
_cell.angle_alpha   90.00
_cell.angle_beta   90.00
_cell.angle_gamma   90.00
#
_symmetry.space_group_name_H-M   'P 1'
#
loop_
_entity.id
_entity.type
_entity.pdbx_description
1 polymer ?
#
loop_
_entity_poly.entity_id
_entity_poly.type
_entity_poly.pdbx_seq_one_letter_code
_entity_poly.pdbx_strand_id
1 'polypeptide(L)' 'MSRRRQIYEGKAKILYEGPEPGTIIQYFKDDATAFNAEKKGTINGKGVINNRVSEHIFTRLGLIGIPTHFIRRLN' A
#
# COMPACT_ATOMS: atom_id res chain seq x y z
N MET A 1 -14.67 -10.88 7.87
CA MET A 1 -14.50 -9.92 6.76
C MET A 1 -14.37 -10.73 5.49
N SER A 2 -15.27 -10.58 4.51
CA SER A 2 -15.14 -11.34 3.25
C SER A 2 -13.79 -11.03 2.64
N ARG A 3 -13.04 -12.06 2.28
CA ARG A 3 -11.72 -11.93 1.67
C ARG A 3 -11.94 -11.27 0.30
N ARG A 4 -11.75 -9.95 0.21
CA ARG A 4 -11.80 -9.21 -1.06
C ARG A 4 -10.83 -9.87 -2.04
N ARG A 5 -11.21 -9.96 -3.31
CA ARG A 5 -10.43 -10.68 -4.33
C ARG A 5 -9.05 -10.06 -4.45
N GLN A 6 -8.00 -10.86 -4.24
CA GLN A 6 -6.62 -10.45 -4.52
C GLN A 6 -6.43 -10.37 -6.04
N ILE A 7 -5.93 -9.22 -6.51
CA ILE A 7 -5.68 -8.96 -7.93
C ILE A 7 -4.21 -9.24 -8.24
N TYR A 8 -3.32 -8.81 -7.35
CA TYR A 8 -1.87 -8.88 -7.57
C TYR A 8 -1.11 -8.88 -6.24
N GLU A 9 0.03 -9.55 -6.21
CA GLU A 9 0.99 -9.47 -5.10
C GLU A 9 2.39 -9.19 -5.62
N GLY A 10 3.00 -8.14 -5.07
CA GLY A 10 4.39 -7.78 -5.30
C GLY A 10 5.27 -7.98 -4.07
N LYS A 11 6.54 -7.54 -4.16
CA LYS A 11 7.53 -7.70 -3.08
C LYS A 11 7.11 -7.06 -1.75
N ALA A 12 6.49 -5.88 -1.79
CA ALA A 12 6.16 -5.10 -0.59
C ALA A 12 4.66 -4.79 -0.43
N LYS A 13 3.82 -5.13 -1.41
CA LYS A 13 2.41 -4.72 -1.46
C LYS A 13 1.53 -5.81 -2.04
N ILE A 14 0.30 -5.92 -1.55
CA ILE A 14 -0.78 -6.73 -2.13
C ILE A 14 -1.88 -5.78 -2.59
N LEU A 15 -2.45 -6.03 -3.76
CA LEU A 15 -3.58 -5.29 -4.31
C LEU A 15 -4.83 -6.15 -4.26
N TYR A 16 -5.88 -5.63 -3.67
CA TYR A 16 -7.22 -6.23 -3.65
C TYR A 16 -8.21 -5.37 -4.41
N GLU A 17 -9.25 -5.99 -4.93
CA GLU A 17 -10.40 -5.30 -5.48
C GLU A 17 -11.03 -4.38 -4.44
N GLY A 18 -11.26 -3.13 -4.83
CA GLY A 18 -11.92 -2.13 -3.99
C GLY A 18 -13.43 -2.36 -3.89
N PRO A 19 -14.09 -1.69 -2.93
CA PRO A 19 -15.54 -1.83 -2.74
C PRO A 19 -16.36 -1.14 -3.84
N GLU A 20 -15.76 -0.20 -4.57
CA GLU A 20 -16.39 0.58 -5.63
C GLU A 20 -15.71 0.29 -6.98
N PRO A 21 -16.46 0.32 -8.11
CA PRO A 21 -15.88 0.14 -9.43
C PRO A 21 -14.71 1.10 -9.70
N GLY A 22 -13.61 0.57 -10.23
CA GLY A 22 -12.41 1.36 -10.54
C GLY A 22 -11.51 1.64 -9.32
N THR A 23 -11.84 1.15 -8.13
CA THR A 23 -11.00 1.33 -6.93
C THR A 23 -10.19 0.07 -6.58
N ILE A 24 -9.02 0.28 -5.96
CA ILE A 24 -8.12 -0.78 -5.50
C ILE A 24 -7.76 -0.52 -4.04
N ILE A 25 -7.63 -1.59 -3.27
CA ILE A 25 -7.08 -1.54 -1.92
C ILE A 25 -5.65 -2.02 -1.95
N GLN A 26 -4.73 -1.14 -1.58
CA GLN A 26 -3.32 -1.47 -1.41
C GLN A 26 -3.04 -1.85 0.05
N TYR A 27 -2.53 -3.05 0.27
CA TYR A 27 -2.04 -3.51 1.56
C TYR A 27 -0.51 -3.49 1.56
N PHE A 28 0.10 -2.84 2.57
CA PHE A 28 1.56 -2.82 2.74
C PHE A 28 2.02 -4.00 3.59
N LYS A 29 2.98 -4.76 3.07
CA LYS A 29 3.59 -5.90 3.78
C LYS A 29 4.75 -5.46 4.68
N ASP A 30 4.95 -6.25 5.72
CA ASP A 30 6.14 -6.18 6.58
C ASP A 30 7.39 -6.79 5.92
N ASP A 31 7.22 -7.41 4.75
CA ASP A 31 8.32 -7.94 3.94
C ASP A 31 9.29 -6.83 3.52
N ALA A 32 10.56 -7.02 3.80
CA ALA A 32 11.66 -6.21 3.32
C ALA A 32 12.50 -7.03 2.35
N THR A 33 12.85 -6.40 1.22
CA THR A 33 13.74 -6.99 0.22
C THR A 33 14.85 -6.01 -0.11
N ALA A 34 16.09 -6.49 -0.19
CA ALA A 34 17.24 -5.72 -0.70
C ALA A 34 17.97 -6.53 -1.78
N PHE A 35 18.84 -5.87 -2.55
CA PHE A 35 19.65 -6.50 -3.60
C PHE A 35 18.80 -7.35 -4.57
N ASN A 36 17.81 -6.73 -5.23
CA ASN A 36 16.87 -7.42 -6.13
C ASN A 36 16.10 -8.62 -5.54
N ALA A 37 15.97 -8.67 -4.21
CA ALA A 37 15.37 -9.75 -3.43
C ALA A 37 16.27 -10.96 -3.19
N GLU A 38 17.58 -10.81 -3.34
CA GLU A 38 18.58 -11.75 -2.79
C GLU A 38 18.54 -11.75 -1.26
N LYS A 39 18.28 -10.59 -0.63
CA LYS A 39 18.05 -10.50 0.81
C LYS A 39 16.57 -10.26 1.07
N LYS A 40 15.93 -11.19 1.80
CA LYS A 40 14.53 -11.12 2.22
C LYS A 40 14.43 -11.28 3.73
N GLY A 41 13.49 -10.59 4.34
CA GLY A 41 13.17 -10.73 5.76
C GLY A 41 11.89 -10.00 6.10
N THR A 42 11.42 -10.17 7.33
CA THR A 42 10.24 -9.47 7.84
C THR A 42 10.70 -8.41 8.84
N ILE A 43 10.26 -7.18 8.65
CA ILE A 43 10.45 -6.09 9.61
C ILE A 43 9.08 -5.78 10.19
N ASN A 44 8.84 -6.22 11.42
CA ASN A 44 7.55 -6.03 12.09
C ASN A 44 7.15 -4.56 12.11
N GLY A 45 5.92 -4.27 11.67
CA GLY A 45 5.36 -2.92 11.64
C GLY A 45 5.81 -2.05 10.48
N LYS A 46 6.70 -2.53 9.60
CA LYS A 46 7.14 -1.80 8.39
C LYS A 46 5.96 -1.41 7.51
N GLY A 47 5.00 -2.30 7.32
CA GLY A 47 3.81 -2.08 6.50
C GLY A 47 2.95 -0.94 7.05
N VAL A 48 2.76 -0.91 8.38
CA VAL A 48 2.01 0.14 9.08
C VAL A 48 2.70 1.50 8.92
N ILE A 49 4.01 1.55 9.13
CA ILE A 49 4.79 2.79 9.00
C ILE A 49 4.72 3.30 7.55
N ASN A 50 4.97 2.42 6.56
CA ASN A 50 4.91 2.79 5.16
C ASN A 50 3.52 3.28 4.74
N ASN A 51 2.46 2.67 5.26
CA ASN A 51 1.09 3.12 5.01
C ASN A 51 0.86 4.55 5.51
N ARG A 52 1.29 4.85 6.74
CA ARG A 52 1.16 6.20 7.34
C ARG A 52 2.00 7.24 6.62
N VAL A 53 3.24 6.92 6.28
CA VAL A 53 4.12 7.82 5.52
C VAL A 53 3.55 8.09 4.14
N SER A 54 3.05 7.05 3.45
CA SER A 54 2.45 7.18 2.12
C SER A 54 1.19 8.06 2.15
N GLU A 55 0.30 7.87 3.12
CA GLU A 55 -0.89 8.73 3.32
C GLU A 55 -0.48 10.18 3.55
N HIS A 56 0.50 10.42 4.44
CA HIS A 56 0.98 11.76 4.74
C HIS A 56 1.49 12.47 3.49
N ILE A 57 2.35 11.79 2.71
CA ILE A 57 2.91 12.36 1.47
C ILE A 57 1.80 12.63 0.45
N PHE A 58 0.94 11.65 0.16
CA PHE A 58 -0.10 11.84 -0.85
C PHE A 58 -1.11 12.92 -0.49
N THR A 59 -1.45 13.05 0.78
CA THR A 59 -2.30 14.15 1.27
C THR A 59 -1.62 15.50 1.02
N ARG A 60 -0.32 15.63 1.32
CA ARG A 60 0.43 16.88 1.10
C ARG A 60 0.58 17.23 -0.37
N LEU A 61 0.78 16.23 -1.24
CA LEU A 61 0.77 16.41 -2.68
C LEU A 61 -0.59 16.92 -3.19
N GLY A 62 -1.68 16.33 -2.70
CA GLY A 62 -3.03 16.79 -3.02
C GLY A 62 -3.29 18.24 -2.60
N LEU A 63 -2.80 18.65 -1.42
CA LEU A 63 -2.94 20.03 -0.92
C LEU A 63 -2.25 21.09 -1.81
N ILE A 64 -1.20 20.72 -2.53
CA ILE A 64 -0.52 21.62 -3.48
C ILE A 64 -0.98 21.41 -4.93
N GLY A 65 -2.09 20.70 -5.13
CA GLY A 65 -2.73 20.52 -6.45
C GLY A 65 -2.10 19.44 -7.32
N ILE A 66 -1.22 18.58 -6.79
CA ILE A 66 -0.65 17.47 -7.56
C ILE A 66 -1.64 16.30 -7.54
N PRO A 67 -2.14 15.84 -8.72
CA PRO A 67 -3.06 14.72 -8.79
C PRO A 67 -2.35 13.42 -8.39
N THR A 68 -3.05 12.59 -7.61
CA THR A 68 -2.54 11.29 -7.16
C THR A 68 -3.66 10.25 -7.22
N HIS A 69 -3.30 8.97 -7.14
CA HIS A 69 -4.26 7.87 -7.07
C HIS A 69 -4.80 7.64 -5.65
N PHE A 70 -4.32 8.40 -4.66
CA PHE A 70 -4.69 8.19 -3.26
C PHE A 70 -6.12 8.71 -3.00
N ILE A 71 -6.98 7.84 -2.48
CA ILE A 71 -8.35 8.18 -2.10
C ILE A 71 -8.42 8.44 -0.59
N ARG A 72 -8.12 7.40 0.20
CA ARG A 72 -8.10 7.45 1.68
C ARG A 72 -7.42 6.22 2.27
N ARG A 73 -6.98 6.33 3.52
CA ARG A 73 -6.56 5.19 4.35
C ARG A 73 -7.80 4.46 4.90
N LEU A 74 -7.70 3.14 5.10
CA LEU A 74 -8.79 2.31 5.63
C LEU A 74 -8.68 1.98 7.13
N ASN A 75 -7.47 1.99 7.69
CA ASN A 75 -7.17 1.68 9.10
C ASN A 75 -6.14 2.68 9.62
#